data_AF-A0A954KWS1-F1
#
_entry.id   AF-A0A954KWS1-F1
#
_cell.length_a   1.000
_cell.length_b   1.000
_cell.length_c   1.000
_cell.angle_alpha   90.00
_cell.angle_beta   90.00
_cell.angle_gamma   90.00
#
_symmetry.space_group_name_H-M   'P 1'
#
loop_
_entity.id
_entity.type
_entity.pdbx_description
1 polymer ?
#
loop_
_entity_poly.entity_id
_entity_poly.type
_entity_poly.pdbx_seq_one_letter_code
_entity_poly.pdbx_strand_id
1 'polypeptide(L)'
;MAFRRDELSSRSEQFQEILERNIRRWEGIARCYAPLAEREDLFQQIALQVWKCLDQFNGNSHVDTWAFRVALNTALSWERSLKRRETYPLDQHIDVEHIQGSSPEQTTEQRILAEFLASLS
;
A
#
# COMPACT_ATOMS: atom_id res chain seq x y z
N MET A 1 -17.72 -11.66 -26.26
CA MET A 1 -18.50 -12.48 -25.31
C MET A 1 -18.88 -11.60 -24.14
N ALA A 2 -20.18 -11.49 -23.88
CA ALA A 2 -20.75 -10.52 -22.94
C ALA A 2 -20.51 -10.95 -21.48
N PHE A 3 -19.72 -10.15 -20.75
CA PHE A 3 -19.64 -10.25 -19.29
C PHE A 3 -20.96 -9.72 -18.71
N ARG A 4 -21.75 -10.64 -18.17
CA ARG A 4 -22.99 -10.34 -17.44
C ARG A 4 -22.64 -9.52 -16.19
N ARG A 5 -23.22 -8.32 -16.10
CA ARG A 5 -23.03 -7.30 -15.06
C ARG A 5 -23.99 -7.50 -13.87
N ASP A 6 -24.06 -8.70 -13.30
CA ASP A 6 -24.92 -8.96 -12.14
C ASP A 6 -24.22 -9.91 -11.19
N GLU A 7 -23.50 -9.35 -10.22
CA GLU A 7 -23.37 -9.80 -8.82
C GLU A 7 -22.24 -8.98 -8.19
N LEU A 8 -22.55 -8.28 -7.10
CA LEU A 8 -21.56 -7.51 -6.35
C LEU A 8 -20.42 -8.46 -5.96
N SER A 9 -19.25 -8.29 -6.59
CA SER A 9 -18.04 -8.96 -6.12
C SER A 9 -17.82 -8.50 -4.68
N SER A 10 -17.95 -9.42 -3.72
CA SER A 10 -17.84 -9.13 -2.29
C SER A 10 -16.57 -8.34 -2.03
N ARG A 11 -16.52 -7.48 -1.00
CA ARG A 11 -15.31 -6.72 -0.62
C ARG A 11 -14.07 -7.63 -0.56
N SER A 12 -14.25 -8.88 -0.14
CA SER A 12 -13.24 -9.96 -0.16
C SER A 12 -12.72 -10.30 -1.55
N GLU A 13 -13.59 -10.44 -2.55
CA GLU A 13 -13.22 -10.78 -3.92
C GLU A 13 -12.52 -9.62 -4.63
N GLN A 14 -13.03 -8.39 -4.45
CA GLN A 14 -12.37 -7.19 -4.97
C GLN A 14 -10.96 -7.05 -4.41
N PHE A 15 -10.81 -7.26 -3.10
CA PHE A 15 -9.50 -7.26 -2.46
C PHE A 15 -8.60 -8.38 -3.00
N GLN A 16 -9.13 -9.59 -3.15
CA GLN A 16 -8.38 -10.72 -3.68
C GLN A 16 -7.85 -10.43 -5.09
N GLU A 17 -8.68 -9.86 -5.97
CA GLU A 17 -8.25 -9.47 -7.32
C GLU A 17 -7.13 -8.41 -7.29
N ILE A 18 -7.24 -7.40 -6.43
CA ILE A 18 -6.21 -6.36 -6.27
C ILE A 18 -4.92 -6.97 -5.72
N LEU A 19 -5.02 -7.85 -4.73
CA LEU A 19 -3.89 -8.53 -4.11
C LEU A 19 -3.15 -9.39 -5.13
N GLU A 20 -3.85 -10.26 -5.85
CA GLU A 20 -3.24 -11.16 -6.84
C GLU A 20 -2.52 -10.38 -7.95
N ARG A 21 -3.09 -9.28 -8.41
CA ARG A 21 -2.48 -8.42 -9.46
C ARG A 21 -1.26 -7.66 -8.99
N ASN A 22 -1.16 -7.36 -7.69
CA ASN A 22 -0.14 -6.46 -7.16
C ASN A 22 0.83 -7.11 -6.18
N ILE A 23 0.66 -8.40 -5.86
CA ILE A 23 1.46 -9.12 -4.86
C ILE A 23 2.96 -8.95 -5.09
N ARG A 24 3.44 -9.12 -6.32
CA ARG A 24 4.86 -8.98 -6.66
C ARG A 24 5.40 -7.56 -6.45
N ARG A 25 4.57 -6.55 -6.70
CA ARG A 25 4.92 -5.14 -6.49
C ARG A 25 5.01 -4.84 -5.00
N TRP A 26 4.05 -5.31 -4.21
CA TRP A 26 4.03 -5.10 -2.77
C TRP A 26 5.14 -5.87 -2.06
N GLU A 27 5.47 -7.09 -2.49
CA GLU A 27 6.68 -7.81 -2.06
C GLU A 27 7.95 -7.01 -2.39
N GLY A 28 7.99 -6.37 -3.56
CA GLY A 28 9.09 -5.47 -3.97
C GLY A 28 9.23 -4.27 -3.04
N ILE A 29 8.11 -3.60 -2.74
CA ILE A 29 8.06 -2.49 -1.79
C ILE A 29 8.56 -2.97 -0.42
N ALA A 30 8.04 -4.08 0.11
CA ALA A 30 8.48 -4.60 1.40
C ALA A 30 9.99 -4.88 1.42
N ARG A 31 10.55 -5.46 0.35
CA ARG A 31 11.99 -5.69 0.22
C ARG A 31 12.84 -4.42 0.24
N CYS A 32 12.33 -3.33 -0.31
CA CYS A 32 13.02 -2.03 -0.37
C CYS A 32 12.96 -1.25 0.95
N TYR A 33 11.86 -1.37 1.70
CA TYR A 33 11.58 -0.51 2.86
C TYR A 33 11.70 -1.24 4.22
N ALA A 34 11.94 -2.55 4.25
CA ALA A 34 12.13 -3.31 5.48
C ALA A 34 13.34 -4.27 5.44
N PRO A 35 14.03 -4.47 6.58
CA PRO A 35 15.06 -5.49 6.72
C PRO A 35 14.44 -6.88 6.58
N LEU A 36 15.26 -7.89 6.26
CA LEU A 36 14.80 -9.25 5.92
C LEU A 36 13.79 -9.81 6.94
N ALA A 37 14.02 -9.59 8.23
CA ALA A 37 13.17 -10.09 9.32
C ALA A 37 11.78 -9.44 9.39
N GLU A 38 11.60 -8.24 8.82
CA GLU A 38 10.36 -7.45 8.94
C GLU A 38 9.61 -7.31 7.60
N ARG A 39 10.11 -7.93 6.53
CA ARG A 39 9.50 -7.83 5.19
C ARG A 39 8.11 -8.45 5.14
N GLU A 40 7.93 -9.58 5.82
CA GLU A 40 6.62 -10.25 5.87
C GLU A 40 5.61 -9.40 6.64
N ASP A 41 6.02 -8.83 7.78
CA ASP A 41 5.19 -7.93 8.57
C ASP A 41 4.78 -6.68 7.79
N LEU A 42 5.72 -6.04 7.09
CA LEU A 42 5.40 -4.90 6.24
C LEU A 42 4.46 -5.29 5.08
N PHE A 43 4.66 -6.45 4.45
CA PHE A 43 3.74 -6.93 3.42
C PHE A 43 2.32 -7.13 3.97
N GLN A 44 2.19 -7.77 5.13
CA GLN A 44 0.90 -7.96 5.79
C GLN A 44 0.26 -6.62 6.16
N GLN A 45 1.05 -5.65 6.62
CA GLN A 45 0.57 -4.31 6.93
C GLN A 45 0.09 -3.56 5.68
N ILE A 46 0.79 -3.68 4.55
CA ILE A 46 0.36 -3.14 3.26
C ILE A 46 -0.99 -3.75 2.86
N ALA A 47 -1.09 -5.07 2.87
CA ALA A 47 -2.31 -5.80 2.52
C ALA A 47 -3.49 -5.38 3.41
N LEU A 48 -3.26 -5.29 4.72
CA LEU A 48 -4.25 -4.84 5.70
C LEU A 48 -4.70 -3.40 5.46
N GLN A 49 -3.78 -2.51 5.11
CA GLN A 49 -4.12 -1.11 4.86
C GLN A 49 -4.93 -0.95 3.57
N VAL A 50 -4.57 -1.66 2.51
CA VAL A 50 -5.35 -1.70 1.27
C VAL A 50 -6.76 -2.23 1.55
N TRP A 51 -6.89 -3.32 2.32
CA TRP A 51 -8.18 -3.83 2.76
C TRP A 51 -9.00 -2.76 3.47
N LYS A 52 -8.46 -2.13 4.52
CA LYS A 52 -9.16 -1.11 5.32
C LYS A 52 -9.62 0.10 4.51
N CYS A 53 -8.82 0.52 3.53
CA CYS A 53 -9.11 1.71 2.74
C CYS A 53 -9.95 1.40 1.49
N LEU A 54 -10.25 0.13 1.19
CA LEU A 54 -10.95 -0.27 -0.04
C LEU A 54 -12.31 0.42 -0.21
N ASP A 55 -13.08 0.57 0.88
CA ASP A 55 -14.38 1.23 0.86
C ASP A 55 -14.29 2.75 0.62
N GLN A 56 -13.10 3.34 0.74
CA GLN A 56 -12.83 4.76 0.50
C GLN A 56 -12.37 5.03 -0.94
N PHE A 57 -12.22 3.99 -1.75
CA PHE A 57 -11.84 4.15 -3.15
C PHE A 57 -13.00 4.76 -3.95
N ASN A 58 -12.79 5.99 -4.44
CA ASN A 58 -13.81 6.80 -5.10
C ASN A 58 -13.75 6.75 -6.64
N GLY A 59 -12.90 5.91 -7.24
CA GLY A 59 -12.80 5.74 -8.69
C GLY A 59 -12.11 6.89 -9.45
N ASN A 60 -11.50 7.86 -8.77
CA ASN A 60 -10.78 8.98 -9.41
C ASN A 60 -9.45 8.58 -10.09
N SER A 61 -9.02 7.32 -9.95
CA SER A 61 -7.83 6.76 -10.59
C SER A 61 -8.03 5.27 -10.87
N HIS A 62 -7.12 4.63 -11.60
CA HIS A 62 -7.11 3.17 -11.70
C HIS A 62 -6.92 2.55 -10.31
N VAL A 63 -7.56 1.40 -10.06
CA VAL A 63 -7.52 0.72 -8.75
C VAL A 63 -6.10 0.33 -8.37
N ASP A 64 -5.30 -0.16 -9.32
CA ASP A 64 -3.89 -0.49 -9.09
C ASP A 64 -3.06 0.74 -8.71
N THR A 65 -3.34 1.91 -9.31
CA THR A 65 -2.66 3.16 -8.98
C THR A 65 -3.00 3.59 -7.55
N TRP A 66 -4.27 3.50 -7.17
CA TRP A 66 -4.69 3.80 -5.79
C TRP A 66 -4.07 2.81 -4.79
N ALA A 67 -4.10 1.51 -5.08
CA ALA A 67 -3.55 0.48 -4.19
C ALA A 67 -2.03 0.60 -4.05
N PHE A 68 -1.32 0.96 -5.12
CA PHE A 68 0.11 1.26 -5.06
C PHE A 68 0.41 2.46 -4.13
N ARG A 69 -0.39 3.53 -4.20
CA ARG A 69 -0.23 4.68 -3.30
C ARG A 69 -0.45 4.29 -1.84
N VAL A 70 -1.47 3.48 -1.55
CA VAL A 70 -1.69 2.97 -0.20
C VAL A 70 -0.48 2.15 0.26
N ALA A 71 0.00 1.20 -0.55
CA ALA A 71 1.15 0.37 -0.23
C ALA A 71 2.43 1.18 0.02
N LEU A 72 2.72 2.14 -0.84
CA LEU A 72 3.91 3.00 -0.71
C LEU A 72 3.83 3.86 0.56
N ASN A 73 2.68 4.45 0.86
CA ASN A 73 2.50 5.28 2.05
C ASN A 73 2.60 4.45 3.33
N THR A 74 2.09 3.21 3.32
CA THR A 74 2.30 2.26 4.42
C THR A 74 3.78 1.96 4.63
N ALA A 75 4.54 1.72 3.55
CA ALA A 75 5.97 1.43 3.63
C ALA A 75 6.82 2.62 4.11
N LEU A 76 6.51 3.83 3.64
CA LEU A 76 7.18 5.04 4.12
C LEU A 76 6.89 5.30 5.60
N SER A 77 5.65 5.08 6.04
CA SER A 77 5.29 5.20 7.46
C SER A 77 6.01 4.16 8.33
N TRP A 78 6.11 2.92 7.83
CA TRP A 78 6.86 1.84 8.46
C TRP A 78 8.34 2.20 8.63
N GLU A 79 9.00 2.62 7.57
CA GLU A 79 10.42 3.02 7.60
C GLU A 79 10.67 4.16 8.62
N ARG A 80 9.78 5.17 8.65
CA ARG A 80 9.84 6.26 9.66
C ARG A 80 9.70 5.71 11.08
N SER A 81 8.87 4.69 11.30
CA SER A 81 8.70 4.03 12.60
C SER A 81 9.94 3.25 13.02
N LEU A 82 10.56 2.49 12.11
CA LEU A 82 11.81 1.78 12.38
C LEU A 82 12.93 2.73 12.82
N LYS A 83 13.12 3.83 12.07
CA LYS A 83 14.14 4.83 12.41
C LYS A 83 13.91 5.45 13.81
N ARG A 84 12.65 5.63 14.21
CA ARG A 84 12.32 6.08 15.58
C ARG A 84 12.67 5.02 16.63
N ARG A 85 12.37 3.74 16.38
CA ARG A 85 12.72 2.61 17.27
C ARG A 85 14.22 2.46 17.47
N GLU A 86 15.01 2.69 16.42
CA GLU A 86 16.48 2.68 16.51
C GLU A 86 17.00 3.85 17.35
N THR A 87 16.33 5.00 17.32
CA THR A 87 16.74 6.20 18.07
C THR A 87 16.28 6.15 19.52
N TYR A 88 15.18 5.46 19.82
CA TYR A 88 14.62 5.27 21.16
C TYR A 88 14.16 3.80 21.31
N PRO A 89 14.89 2.93 22.04
CA PRO A 89 14.43 1.58 22.35
C PRO A 89 13.10 1.68 23.12
N LEU A 90 11.99 1.32 22.47
CA LEU A 90 10.64 1.72 22.91
C LEU A 90 10.12 0.90 24.10
N ASP A 91 9.61 1.63 25.09
CA ASP A 91 8.37 1.28 25.77
C ASP A 91 7.29 2.22 25.24
N GLN A 92 6.57 1.82 24.17
CA GLN A 92 5.33 2.47 23.73
C GLN A 92 4.63 1.69 22.62
N HIS A 93 3.32 1.50 22.82
CA HIS A 93 2.38 0.79 21.97
C HIS A 93 2.32 1.39 20.55
N ILE A 94 2.16 0.52 19.56
CA ILE A 94 1.98 0.89 18.15
C ILE A 94 0.57 1.44 17.97
N ASP A 95 0.42 2.76 18.08
CA ASP A 95 -0.80 3.43 17.64
C ASP A 95 -0.80 3.47 16.10
N VAL A 96 -1.69 2.67 15.53
CA VAL A 96 -2.02 2.67 14.10
C VAL A 96 -2.83 3.93 13.81
N GLU A 97 -2.17 5.10 13.82
CA GLU A 97 -2.84 6.35 13.52
C GLU A 97 -3.22 6.44 12.04
N HIS A 98 -4.52 6.62 11.89
CA HIS A 98 -5.31 6.99 10.72
C HIS A 98 -4.57 7.89 9.72
N ILE A 99 -4.26 7.35 8.53
CA ILE A 99 -3.76 8.15 7.40
C ILE A 99 -4.96 8.89 6.77
N GLN A 100 -5.46 9.93 7.43
CA GLN A 100 -6.27 10.97 6.78
C GLN A 100 -5.33 12.09 6.32
N GLY A 101 -5.22 12.25 5.01
CA GLY A 101 -4.10 12.96 4.38
C GLY A 101 -4.12 14.49 4.47
N SER A 102 -2.99 15.12 4.08
CA SER A 102 -2.91 16.21 3.09
C SER A 102 -1.50 16.82 2.95
N SER A 103 -1.09 17.08 1.67
CA SER A 103 -0.08 18.05 1.15
C SER A 103 1.41 17.80 1.43
N PRO A 104 2.41 18.31 0.66
CA PRO A 104 2.59 18.56 -0.79
C PRO A 104 3.42 17.42 -1.46
N GLU A 105 3.65 16.31 -0.75
CA GLU A 105 4.52 15.19 -1.11
C GLU A 105 4.03 14.38 -2.34
N GLN A 106 2.82 14.67 -2.82
CA GLN A 106 2.20 14.05 -3.99
C GLN A 106 3.07 14.13 -5.25
N THR A 107 3.90 15.17 -5.40
CA THR A 107 4.80 15.29 -6.57
C THR A 107 5.91 14.23 -6.55
N THR A 108 6.46 13.91 -5.38
CA THR A 108 7.53 12.90 -5.25
C THR A 108 6.98 11.50 -5.47
N GLU A 109 5.83 11.20 -4.86
CA GLU A 109 5.11 9.92 -5.06
C GLU A 109 4.72 9.70 -6.52
N GLN A 110 4.20 10.74 -7.19
CA GLN A 110 3.86 10.70 -8.61
C GLN A 110 5.09 10.46 -9.48
N ARG A 111 6.24 11.04 -9.13
CA ARG A 111 7.50 10.85 -9.86
C ARG A 111 8.03 9.43 -9.72
N ILE A 112 7.99 8.86 -8.51
CA ILE A 112 8.39 7.47 -8.24
C ILE A 112 7.45 6.50 -8.98
N LEU A 113 6.14 6.76 -8.96
CA LEU A 113 5.16 5.97 -9.70
C LEU A 113 5.41 6.04 -11.22
N ALA A 114 5.69 7.23 -11.76
CA ALA A 114 5.94 7.41 -13.19
C ALA A 114 7.23 6.71 -13.64
N GLU A 115 8.31 6.82 -12.85
CA GLU A 115 9.59 6.18 -13.11
C GLU A 115 9.48 4.64 -13.04
N PHE A 116 8.73 4.13 -12.07
CA PHE A 116 8.46 2.70 -11.96
C PHE A 116 7.61 2.16 -13.12
N LEU A 117 6.55 2.86 -13.52
CA LEU A 117 5.75 2.49 -14.69
C LEU A 117 6.55 2.50 -15.99
N ALA A 118 7.46 3.47 -16.16
CA ALA A 118 8.36 3.54 -17.31
C ALA A 118 9.39 2.40 -17.34
N SER A 119 9.76 1.84 -16.17
CA SER A 119 10.66 0.67 -16.10
C SER A 119 9.99 -0.67 -16.43
N LEU A 120 8.66 -0.67 -16.54
CA LEU A 120 7.86 -1.86 -16.87
C LEU A 120 7.44 -1.91 -18.34
N SER A 121 7.77 -0.89 -19.14
CA SER A 121 7.58 -0.82 -20.60
C SER A 121 8.88 -1.08 -21.34
#